data_AF-A0AAU0TKZ2-F1
#
_entry.id   AF-A0AAU0TKZ2-F1
#
_cell.length_a   1.000
_cell.length_b   1.000
_cell.length_c   1.000
_cell.angle_alpha   90.00
_cell.angle_beta   90.00
_cell.angle_gamma   90.00
#
_symmetry.space_group_name_H-M   'P 1'
#
loop_
_entity.id
_entity.type
_entity.pdbx_description
1 polymer ?
#
loop_
_entity_poly.entity_id
_entity_poly.type
_entity_poly.pdbx_seq_one_letter_code
_entity_poly.pdbx_strand_id
1 'polypeptide(L)' 'MEQAISNPAAGRPLSVPMTDSRWPATDGWVKSAQNINGIEIHYVRNSITGAIDDFKFK' A
#
# COMPACT_ATOMS: atom_id res chain seq x y z
N MET A 1 11.34 -5.66 1.21
CA MET A 1 10.84 -4.41 1.82
C MET A 1 11.41 -3.18 1.13
N GLU A 2 12.73 -3.05 1.03
CA GLU A 2 13.42 -1.88 0.43
C GLU A 2 12.88 -1.47 -0.94
N GLN A 3 12.64 -2.42 -1.85
CA GLN A 3 12.10 -2.11 -3.18
C GLN A 3 10.66 -1.58 -3.16
N ALA A 4 9.83 -2.03 -2.22
CA ALA A 4 8.47 -1.52 -2.05
C ALA A 4 8.46 -0.11 -1.43
N ILE A 5 9.48 0.21 -0.62
CA ILE A 5 9.69 1.56 -0.06
C ILE A 5 10.28 2.50 -1.12
N SER A 6 11.17 2.01 -1.99
CA SER A 6 11.82 2.84 -3.00
C SER A 6 10.89 3.22 -4.15
N ASN A 7 9.91 2.36 -4.48
CA ASN A 7 8.89 2.66 -5.49
C ASN A 7 7.50 2.10 -5.13
N PRO A 8 6.84 2.71 -4.12
CA PRO A 8 5.51 2.27 -3.70
C PRO A 8 4.40 2.63 -4.70
N ALA A 9 4.69 3.45 -5.70
CA ALA A 9 3.75 3.73 -6.78
C ALA A 9 3.70 2.58 -7.81
N ALA A 10 4.68 1.68 -7.82
CA ALA A 10 4.66 0.49 -8.68
C ALA A 10 3.73 -0.63 -8.16
N GLY A 11 3.20 -0.50 -6.94
CA GLY A 11 2.14 -1.38 -6.46
C GLY A 11 0.80 -1.08 -7.14
N ARG A 12 -0.02 -2.13 -7.29
CA ARG A 12 -1.40 -1.99 -7.77
C ARG A 12 -2.33 -1.74 -6.57
N PRO A 13 -3.29 -0.81 -6.66
CA PRO A 13 -4.33 -0.70 -5.64
C PRO A 13 -5.20 -1.95 -5.64
N LEU A 14 -5.64 -2.37 -4.47
CA LEU A 14 -6.58 -3.45 -4.26
C LEU A 14 -7.97 -2.86 -3.97
N SER A 15 -9.01 -3.43 -4.56
CA SER A 15 -10.42 -3.06 -4.31
C SER A 15 -10.89 -3.59 -2.95
N VAL A 16 -10.27 -3.10 -1.86
CA VAL A 16 -10.61 -3.45 -0.48
C VAL A 16 -10.98 -2.16 0.25
N PRO A 17 -12.12 -2.10 0.95
CA PRO A 17 -12.49 -0.92 1.72
C PRO A 17 -11.47 -0.67 2.83
N MET A 18 -11.09 0.60 3.02
CA MET A 18 -10.27 1.02 4.16
C MET A 18 -11.18 1.20 5.38
N THR A 19 -11.12 0.24 6.30
CA THR A 19 -11.96 0.22 7.52
C THR A 19 -11.22 0.64 8.78
N ASP A 20 -9.89 0.75 8.72
CA ASP A 20 -9.05 1.20 9.83
C ASP A 20 -9.02 2.73 9.88
N SER A 21 -9.36 3.31 11.04
CA SER A 21 -9.43 4.75 11.22
C SER A 21 -8.09 5.47 11.12
N ARG A 22 -6.95 4.75 11.17
CA ARG A 22 -5.61 5.34 10.98
C ARG A 22 -5.32 5.67 9.51
N TRP A 23 -5.96 4.96 8.58
CA TRP A 23 -5.75 5.12 7.14
C TRP A 23 -7.10 5.25 6.41
N PRO A 24 -7.86 6.33 6.65
CA PRO A 24 -9.19 6.48 6.10
C PRO A 24 -9.16 6.72 4.58
N ALA A 25 -10.08 6.08 3.84
CA ALA A 25 -10.20 6.25 2.39
C ALA A 25 -10.53 7.70 2.00
N THR A 26 -11.25 8.43 2.84
CA THR A 26 -11.58 9.85 2.63
C THR A 26 -10.33 10.74 2.54
N ASP A 27 -9.25 10.32 3.21
CA ASP A 27 -7.98 11.05 3.20
C ASP A 27 -7.05 10.53 2.09
N GLY A 28 -7.55 9.66 1.21
CA GLY A 28 -6.84 9.15 0.04
C GLY A 28 -6.04 7.87 0.28
N TRP A 29 -6.20 7.21 1.43
CA TRP A 29 -5.55 5.92 1.69
C TRP A 29 -6.20 4.78 0.91
N VAL A 30 -5.37 3.92 0.35
CA VAL A 30 -5.77 2.69 -0.34
C VAL A 30 -4.87 1.55 0.08
N LYS A 31 -5.38 0.32 0.01
CA LYS A 31 -4.55 -0.88 0.15
C LYS A 31 -3.89 -1.18 -1.19
N SER A 32 -2.60 -1.49 -1.17
CA SER A 32 -1.80 -1.79 -2.35
C SER A 32 -1.10 -3.14 -2.22
N ALA A 33 -0.85 -3.78 -3.35
CA ALA A 33 -0.02 -4.97 -3.44
C ALA A 33 1.05 -4.82 -4.51
N GLN A 34 2.24 -5.32 -4.23
CA GLN A 34 3.35 -5.36 -5.17
C GLN A 34 4.00 -6.73 -5.11
N ASN A 35 4.21 -7.35 -6.27
CA ASN A 35 5.01 -8.57 -6.36
C ASN A 35 6.46 -8.17 -6.65
N ILE A 36 7.38 -8.61 -5.81
CA ILE A 36 8.81 -8.36 -5.96
C ILE A 36 9.51 -9.70 -5.91
N ASN A 37 10.04 -10.15 -7.05
CA ASN A 37 10.74 -11.42 -7.20
C ASN A 37 9.94 -12.63 -6.68
N GLY A 38 8.63 -12.66 -6.94
CA GLY A 38 7.75 -13.74 -6.51
C GLY A 38 7.14 -13.56 -5.11
N ILE A 39 7.62 -12.60 -4.32
CA ILE A 39 7.09 -12.30 -2.98
C ILE A 39 5.99 -11.24 -3.11
N GLU A 40 4.79 -11.54 -2.62
CA GLU A 40 3.71 -10.55 -2.59
C GLU A 40 3.77 -9.72 -1.31
N ILE A 41 3.89 -8.41 -1.48
CA ILE A 41 3.97 -7.43 -0.40
C ILE A 41 2.70 -6.60 -0.42
N HIS A 42 1.98 -6.56 0.70
CA HIS A 42 0.83 -5.68 0.90
C HIS A 42 1.27 -4.49 1.76
N TYR A 43 0.71 -3.32 1.50
CA TYR A 43 0.91 -2.11 2.29
C TYR A 43 -0.28 -1.17 2.08
N VAL A 44 -0.37 -0.11 2.89
CA VAL A 44 -1.29 1.00 2.64
C VAL A 44 -0.52 2.17 2.03
N ARG A 45 -1.12 2.84 1.06
CA ARG A 45 -0.56 4.00 0.39
C ARG A 45 -1.58 5.12 0.36
N ASN A 46 -1.15 6.33 0.70
CA ASN A 46 -1.94 7.53 0.47
C ASN A 46 -1.70 8.02 -0.96
N SER A 47 -2.77 8.07 -1.76
CA SER A 47 -2.67 8.47 -3.17
C SER A 47 -2.53 9.98 -3.37
N ILE A 48 -2.84 10.77 -2.34
CA ILE A 48 -2.72 12.24 -2.34
C ILE A 48 -1.31 12.65 -1.94
N THR A 49 -0.82 12.15 -0.80
CA THR A 49 0.48 12.55 -0.23
C THR A 49 1.64 11.67 -0.66
N GLY A 50 1.37 10.47 -1.18
CA GLY A 50 2.39 9.47 -1.49
C GLY A 50 2.91 8.69 -0.27
N ALA A 51 2.43 8.99 0.94
CA ALA A 51 2.83 8.29 2.15
C ALA A 51 2.51 6.79 2.10
N ILE A 52 3.28 5.99 2.82
CA ILE A 52 3.16 4.52 2.89
C ILE A 52 3.28 4.02 4.32
N ASP A 53 2.55 2.95 4.64
CA ASP A 53 2.53 2.34 5.97
C ASP A 53 2.03 0.87 5.91
N ASP A 54 1.98 0.17 7.06
CA ASP A 54 1.40 -1.18 7.27
C ASP A 54 1.91 -2.26 6.30
N PHE A 55 3.23 -2.42 6.18
CA PHE A 55 3.83 -3.46 5.35
C PHE A 55 3.57 -4.87 5.88
N LYS A 56 3.10 -5.77 5.00
CA LYS A 56 2.85 -7.19 5.28
C LYS A 56 3.41 -8.05 4.14
N PHE A 57 4.15 -9.09 4.52
CA PHE A 57 4.75 -10.06 3.59
C PHE A 57 3.89 -11.32 3.58
N LYS A 58 3.56 -11.81 2.38
CA LYS A 58 2.89 -13.09 2.19
C LYS A 58 3.74 -14.03 1.34
#